data_AF-A0A935ZQP0-F1
#
_entry.id   AF-A0A935ZQP0-F1
#
_cell.length_a   1.000
_cell.length_b   1.000
_cell.length_c   1.000
_cell.angle_alpha   90.00
_cell.angle_beta   90.00
_cell.angle_gamma   90.00
#
_symmetry.space_group_name_H-M   'P 1'
#
loop_
_entity.id
_entity.type
_entity.pdbx_description
1 polymer ?
#
loop_
_entity_poly.entity_id
_entity_poly.type
_entity_poly.pdbx_seq_one_letter_code
_entity_poly.pdbx_strand_id
1 'polypeptide(L)'
;MAERRAAGTTTWMLAGLVAGTGGVACGGPQGQGEATSGSTGEVTSDDASVGSDSGGPDGFGPEQTFELRLNDDLPPPLVLDMSRDEVAELFGDRADEVLLLELDSSVLLTEALEQIKDACGQFWREDDPNPDHDCSLTPLGQTFVGPDGTWRSSAEYALVRILTMTPANVVVEGTSSEGLQGLSDALGIGGGYGQILADALGIPRTSPVVSTAGLVQSFKENFVASHPNVGASGKLSITLADALSDLATLADRYGPVGDHPGIVDPSFVPSGAVLGPDFHMRAVAQSNLQLCDGIDADAGKGFISVIADKTGPTYEDELEFDFTNPADFELGGLIDNPTVDLRFRTTETVGFVPSCLGDPPCQDNAPGSPQGGSSVWGLDPWLLEYNVTAGARNDYIDRTFLGGYLFNTAHVLIGQGGNPPGWVEYDIPLNLGSPPDPQYVWETILEVAQVALHETPYASIPEGQANVAFTLFDVPVGITGPEAAQAVRPYLQEQASVLSDFLLGDYKKNNDPVDFYYRRAEGGVPYLFFVNEKDLPDGQPYAYGNPGFFDDPALTQKRSSTQVAGVGDTTHEKLALVDGVTTVYFQDDGGITWRARFELPTDDDTIAVHLARKE
;
A
#
# COMPACT_ATOMS: atom_id res chain seq x y z
N MET A 1 38.30 -34.20 -35.51
CA MET A 1 39.15 -33.13 -36.08
C MET A 1 39.31 -32.08 -35.02
N ALA A 2 40.57 -31.76 -34.71
CA ALA A 2 40.98 -30.85 -33.66
C ALA A 2 41.04 -29.40 -34.16
N GLU A 3 41.34 -28.51 -33.21
CA GLU A 3 41.71 -27.08 -33.32
C GLU A 3 40.54 -26.09 -33.18
N ARG A 4 40.62 -24.98 -32.44
CA ARG A 4 41.64 -24.39 -31.55
C ARG A 4 41.00 -23.24 -30.76
N ARG A 5 41.61 -22.95 -29.61
CA ARG A 5 41.45 -21.82 -28.68
C ARG A 5 41.34 -20.42 -29.33
N ALA A 6 40.63 -19.51 -28.64
CA ALA A 6 41.14 -18.17 -28.32
C ALA A 6 40.49 -17.61 -27.05
N ALA A 7 41.33 -17.20 -26.10
CA ALA A 7 40.99 -16.45 -24.90
C ALA A 7 41.17 -14.94 -25.17
N GLY A 8 40.48 -14.09 -24.40
CA GLY A 8 40.66 -12.64 -24.47
C GLY A 8 40.01 -11.91 -23.30
N THR A 9 40.71 -11.88 -22.16
CA THR A 9 40.56 -10.90 -21.07
C THR A 9 40.86 -9.48 -21.56
N THR A 10 40.11 -8.47 -21.11
CA THR A 10 40.62 -7.10 -20.96
C THR A 10 39.92 -6.40 -19.79
N THR A 11 40.72 -5.85 -18.89
CA THR A 11 40.39 -5.07 -17.69
C THR A 11 40.87 -3.63 -17.91
N TRP A 12 40.29 -2.68 -17.16
CA TRP A 12 40.68 -1.27 -16.94
C TRP A 12 40.20 -0.29 -18.05
N MET A 13 39.74 0.93 -17.78
CA MET A 13 40.17 1.87 -16.74
C MET A 13 39.15 3.03 -16.53
N LEU A 14 39.08 3.49 -15.29
CA LEU A 14 38.50 4.75 -14.79
C LEU A 14 39.23 6.00 -15.33
N ALA A 15 38.48 7.10 -15.54
CA ALA A 15 38.81 8.53 -15.30
C ALA A 15 37.84 9.38 -16.15
N GLY A 16 37.18 10.45 -15.70
CA GLY A 16 37.50 11.38 -14.63
C GLY A 16 37.81 12.76 -15.21
N LEU A 17 36.87 13.69 -14.99
CA LEU A 17 37.09 15.10 -14.62
C LEU A 17 37.16 16.22 -15.71
N VAL A 18 36.38 17.28 -15.40
CA VAL A 18 36.59 18.75 -15.55
C VAL A 18 35.89 19.54 -16.67
N ALA A 19 35.18 20.56 -16.17
CA ALA A 19 34.48 21.69 -16.76
C ALA A 19 35.37 22.74 -17.48
N GLY A 20 34.72 23.66 -18.22
CA GLY A 20 35.32 24.98 -18.52
C GLY A 20 34.84 25.70 -19.80
N THR A 21 33.75 26.47 -19.66
CA THR A 21 33.55 27.89 -20.08
C THR A 21 34.14 28.48 -21.38
N GLY A 22 33.30 29.24 -22.12
CA GLY A 22 33.60 30.47 -22.89
C GLY A 22 33.49 30.34 -24.43
N GLY A 23 32.47 30.90 -25.12
CA GLY A 23 32.39 32.28 -25.67
C GLY A 23 33.16 32.40 -27.02
N VAL A 24 32.67 32.91 -28.18
CA VAL A 24 31.98 34.17 -28.49
C VAL A 24 31.47 34.20 -29.98
N ALA A 25 30.24 34.69 -30.17
CA ALA A 25 29.58 35.57 -31.18
C ALA A 25 29.74 35.55 -32.73
N CYS A 26 28.59 35.87 -33.37
CA CYS A 26 28.26 36.84 -34.48
C CYS A 26 27.42 36.18 -35.61
N GLY A 27 26.30 36.70 -36.16
CA GLY A 27 25.53 37.95 -36.06
C GLY A 27 24.21 37.83 -36.88
N GLY A 28 23.30 38.83 -36.76
CA GLY A 28 21.88 38.85 -37.23
C GLY A 28 21.60 38.88 -38.76
N PRO A 29 20.40 39.28 -39.26
CA PRO A 29 19.66 40.50 -38.86
C PRO A 29 18.10 40.48 -38.76
N GLN A 30 17.58 41.45 -38.00
CA GLN A 30 16.38 42.33 -38.09
C GLN A 30 15.02 41.90 -38.71
N GLY A 31 13.95 42.21 -37.95
CA GLY A 31 12.60 42.56 -38.41
C GLY A 31 11.65 42.91 -37.24
N GLN A 32 11.14 44.14 -37.19
CA GLN A 32 10.41 44.78 -36.08
C GLN A 32 8.88 44.83 -36.24
N GLY A 33 8.20 45.04 -35.10
CA GLY A 33 6.87 45.65 -34.91
C GLY A 33 6.19 45.03 -33.68
N GLU A 34 5.49 45.70 -32.75
CA GLU A 34 5.32 47.10 -32.32
C GLU A 34 4.29 47.01 -31.16
N ALA A 35 4.52 47.62 -29.98
CA ALA A 35 3.45 47.92 -29.01
C ALA A 35 3.93 49.00 -28.01
N THR A 36 3.79 50.25 -28.46
CA THR A 36 3.43 51.48 -27.74
C THR A 36 3.69 51.64 -26.23
N SER A 37 4.62 52.54 -25.92
CA SER A 37 4.83 53.21 -24.63
C SER A 37 4.01 54.51 -24.51
N GLY A 38 3.45 54.79 -23.33
CA GLY A 38 2.81 56.06 -22.97
C GLY A 38 3.60 56.85 -21.93
N SER A 39 4.29 57.88 -22.42
CA SER A 39 4.54 59.21 -21.82
C SER A 39 5.24 59.35 -20.45
N THR A 40 6.52 59.71 -20.53
CA THR A 40 7.32 60.39 -19.50
C THR A 40 6.80 61.80 -19.21
N GLY A 41 6.48 62.06 -17.94
CA GLY A 41 6.26 63.41 -17.37
C GLY A 41 7.56 63.95 -16.76
N GLU A 42 7.85 65.19 -17.10
CA GLU A 42 9.03 66.01 -16.86
C GLU A 42 9.26 66.32 -15.36
N VAL A 43 10.48 66.09 -14.85
CA VAL A 43 10.90 66.49 -13.49
C VAL A 43 11.46 67.91 -13.56
N THR A 44 10.69 68.88 -13.09
CA THR A 44 11.19 70.23 -12.78
C THR A 44 11.84 70.24 -11.40
N SER A 45 13.14 70.47 -11.38
CA SER A 45 13.92 70.79 -10.20
C SER A 45 13.67 72.24 -9.77
N ASP A 46 12.94 72.44 -8.68
CA ASP A 46 12.94 73.69 -7.93
C ASP A 46 13.53 73.45 -6.54
N ASP A 47 14.62 74.16 -6.31
CA ASP A 47 15.38 74.28 -5.08
C ASP A 47 14.57 75.10 -4.07
N ALA A 48 14.04 74.44 -3.05
CA ALA A 48 13.41 75.09 -1.91
C ALA A 48 13.94 74.48 -0.62
N SER A 49 14.60 75.33 0.17
CA SER A 49 15.15 75.07 1.48
C SER A 49 14.19 74.30 2.39
N VAL A 50 14.60 73.12 2.85
CA VAL A 50 13.94 72.44 3.96
C VAL A 50 14.42 73.10 5.25
N GLY A 51 13.60 74.03 5.74
CA GLY A 51 13.54 74.35 7.16
C GLY A 51 13.05 73.11 7.91
N SER A 52 13.72 72.83 9.03
CA SER A 52 13.32 71.85 10.02
C SER A 52 11.90 72.14 10.54
N ASP A 53 10.96 71.25 10.26
CA ASP A 53 9.80 71.03 11.11
C ASP A 53 9.49 69.52 11.07
N SER A 54 10.27 68.79 11.85
CA SER A 54 10.14 67.35 12.12
C SER A 54 9.11 67.16 13.22
N GLY A 55 8.05 66.40 12.92
CA GLY A 55 7.06 65.95 13.90
C GLY A 55 5.65 66.05 13.34
N GLY A 56 5.18 64.99 12.67
CA GLY A 56 3.75 64.75 12.59
C GLY A 56 3.15 64.63 14.00
N PRO A 57 1.81 64.73 14.15
CA PRO A 57 1.17 64.57 15.44
C PRO A 57 1.63 63.26 16.11
N ASP A 58 2.05 63.38 17.37
CA ASP A 58 2.45 62.29 18.27
C ASP A 58 3.76 61.53 17.94
N GLY A 59 4.67 62.13 17.16
CA GLY A 59 6.01 61.56 16.91
C GLY A 59 6.06 60.54 15.76
N PHE A 60 5.17 60.69 14.79
CA PHE A 60 5.11 59.86 13.58
C PHE A 60 5.46 60.69 12.34
N GLY A 61 6.10 60.03 11.37
CA GLY A 61 6.49 60.59 10.08
C GLY A 61 5.31 60.77 9.10
N PRO A 62 5.60 61.02 7.81
CA PRO A 62 4.56 61.21 6.78
C PRO A 62 3.72 59.94 6.55
N GLU A 63 2.44 60.13 6.19
CA GLU A 63 1.53 59.03 5.85
C GLU A 63 1.75 58.51 4.41
N GLN A 64 1.80 57.20 4.26
CA GLN A 64 1.71 56.48 2.99
C GLN A 64 0.32 55.87 2.84
N THR A 65 -0.25 55.89 1.65
CA THR A 65 -1.63 55.44 1.40
C THR A 65 -1.66 54.20 0.52
N PHE A 66 -2.44 53.20 0.94
CA PHE A 66 -2.67 51.95 0.23
C PHE A 66 -4.17 51.65 0.17
N GLU A 67 -4.55 50.75 -0.73
CA GLU A 67 -5.91 50.28 -0.89
C GLU A 67 -5.93 48.76 -0.70
N LEU A 68 -6.79 48.26 0.19
CA LEU A 68 -7.03 46.83 0.38
C LEU A 68 -8.45 46.48 -0.05
N ARG A 69 -8.60 45.40 -0.80
CA ARG A 69 -9.87 44.92 -1.33
C ARG A 69 -10.25 43.60 -0.71
N LEU A 70 -11.53 43.41 -0.45
CA LEU A 70 -12.08 42.08 -0.19
C LEU A 70 -12.16 41.33 -1.52
N ASN A 71 -11.69 40.09 -1.50
CA ASN A 71 -11.83 39.16 -2.62
C ASN A 71 -12.68 37.98 -2.16
N ASP A 72 -14.00 38.10 -2.29
CA ASP A 72 -14.94 37.07 -1.85
C ASP A 72 -15.23 36.01 -2.91
N ASP A 73 -14.66 36.15 -4.11
CA ASP A 73 -14.81 35.17 -5.18
C ASP A 73 -14.14 33.86 -4.75
N LEU A 74 -14.93 32.79 -4.69
CA LEU A 74 -14.40 31.44 -4.51
C LEU A 74 -13.54 31.09 -5.74
N PRO A 75 -12.33 30.54 -5.56
CA PRO A 75 -11.58 30.01 -6.68
C PRO A 75 -12.44 28.98 -7.42
N PRO A 76 -12.37 28.92 -8.76
CA PRO A 76 -13.03 27.85 -9.48
C PRO A 76 -12.51 26.49 -8.99
N PRO A 77 -13.35 25.43 -9.01
CA PRO A 77 -12.90 24.10 -8.64
C PRO A 77 -11.69 23.68 -9.49
N LEU A 78 -10.71 23.05 -8.85
CA LEU A 78 -9.64 22.37 -9.55
C LEU A 78 -10.22 21.11 -10.19
N VAL A 79 -10.12 21.01 -11.51
CA VAL A 79 -10.52 19.81 -12.25
C VAL A 79 -9.26 19.18 -12.82
N LEU A 80 -8.91 18.01 -12.30
CA LEU A 80 -7.87 17.15 -12.82
C LEU A 80 -8.54 16.10 -13.71
N ASP A 81 -8.18 16.07 -14.98
CA ASP A 81 -8.62 15.07 -15.95
C ASP A 81 -7.36 14.54 -16.64
N MET A 82 -6.95 13.33 -16.23
CA MET A 82 -5.57 12.86 -16.42
C MET A 82 -5.55 11.47 -17.04
N SER A 83 -4.67 11.32 -18.02
CA SER A 83 -4.20 10.04 -18.54
C SER A 83 -3.23 9.34 -17.59
N ARG A 84 -2.86 8.10 -17.91
CA ARG A 84 -1.88 7.31 -17.13
C ARG A 84 -0.55 8.04 -16.98
N ASP A 85 -0.06 8.63 -18.06
CA ASP A 85 1.23 9.32 -18.09
C ASP A 85 1.18 10.61 -17.25
N GLU A 86 0.06 11.35 -17.29
CA GLU A 86 -0.13 12.56 -16.49
C GLU A 86 -0.26 12.24 -15.00
N VAL A 87 -0.92 11.13 -14.64
CA VAL A 87 -0.95 10.65 -13.25
C VAL A 87 0.47 10.26 -12.79
N ALA A 88 1.23 9.56 -13.64
CA ALA A 88 2.62 9.21 -13.31
C ALA A 88 3.52 10.44 -13.15
N GLU A 89 3.37 11.46 -13.99
CA GLU A 89 4.11 12.72 -13.89
C GLU A 89 3.74 13.50 -12.63
N LEU A 90 2.44 13.58 -12.30
CA LEU A 90 1.93 14.35 -11.18
C LEU A 90 2.37 13.78 -9.83
N PHE A 91 2.27 12.46 -9.65
CA PHE A 91 2.62 11.81 -8.39
C PHE A 91 4.11 11.44 -8.30
N GLY A 92 4.76 11.16 -9.43
CA GLY A 92 6.18 10.83 -9.50
C GLY A 92 6.58 9.76 -8.47
N ASP A 93 7.65 10.06 -7.73
CA ASP A 93 8.19 9.16 -6.70
C ASP A 93 7.23 8.94 -5.52
N ARG A 94 6.20 9.78 -5.34
CA ARG A 94 5.23 9.68 -4.23
C ARG A 94 4.06 8.75 -4.55
N ALA A 95 4.00 8.18 -5.75
CA ALA A 95 2.93 7.25 -6.12
C ALA A 95 2.91 5.98 -5.26
N ASP A 96 4.02 5.64 -4.60
CA ASP A 96 4.12 4.52 -3.67
C ASP A 96 3.49 4.82 -2.30
N GLU A 97 3.31 6.10 -1.94
CA GLU A 97 2.62 6.56 -0.73
C GLU A 97 1.08 6.51 -0.87
N VAL A 98 0.55 6.47 -2.10
CA VAL A 98 -0.90 6.48 -2.36
C VAL A 98 -1.45 5.06 -2.40
N LEU A 99 -2.14 4.65 -1.32
CA LEU A 99 -2.84 3.36 -1.27
C LEU A 99 -4.11 3.41 -2.15
N LEU A 100 -4.23 2.48 -3.11
CA LEU A 100 -5.44 2.36 -3.92
C LEU A 100 -6.43 1.38 -3.30
N LEU A 101 -5.99 0.18 -2.91
CA LEU A 101 -6.84 -0.81 -2.27
C LEU A 101 -6.03 -1.88 -1.55
N GLU A 102 -6.69 -2.66 -0.69
CA GLU A 102 -6.17 -3.91 -0.16
C GLU A 102 -6.89 -5.12 -0.80
N LEU A 103 -6.13 -5.94 -1.52
CA LEU A 103 -6.64 -7.12 -2.23
C LEU A 103 -6.68 -8.34 -1.29
N ASP A 104 -7.78 -9.09 -1.31
CA ASP A 104 -7.84 -10.40 -0.66
C ASP A 104 -7.05 -11.43 -1.48
N SER A 105 -5.98 -11.98 -0.89
CA SER A 105 -5.11 -12.97 -1.52
C SER A 105 -5.79 -14.32 -1.80
N SER A 106 -6.98 -14.59 -1.26
CA SER A 106 -7.63 -15.91 -1.34
C SER A 106 -7.90 -16.34 -2.78
N VAL A 107 -8.39 -15.42 -3.64
CA VAL A 107 -8.68 -15.75 -5.04
C VAL A 107 -7.39 -16.00 -5.81
N LEU A 108 -6.40 -15.11 -5.67
CA LEU A 108 -5.09 -15.27 -6.29
C LEU A 108 -4.44 -16.62 -5.91
N LEU A 109 -4.47 -16.98 -4.62
CA LEU A 109 -3.96 -18.27 -4.12
C LEU A 109 -4.76 -19.46 -4.67
N THR A 110 -6.09 -19.34 -4.75
CA THR A 110 -6.95 -20.39 -5.30
C THR A 110 -6.58 -20.67 -6.75
N GLU A 111 -6.53 -19.63 -7.58
CA GLU A 111 -6.24 -19.76 -9.00
C GLU A 111 -4.79 -20.24 -9.23
N ALA A 112 -3.83 -19.75 -8.45
CA ALA A 112 -2.45 -20.23 -8.49
C ALA A 112 -2.36 -21.74 -8.18
N LEU A 113 -3.02 -22.20 -7.12
CA LEU A 113 -3.00 -23.62 -6.74
C LEU A 113 -3.70 -24.51 -7.77
N GLU A 114 -4.83 -24.07 -8.35
CA GLU A 114 -5.50 -24.83 -9.42
C GLU A 114 -4.64 -24.89 -10.70
N GLN A 115 -3.97 -23.79 -11.09
CA GLN A 115 -3.02 -23.82 -12.20
C GLN A 115 -1.87 -24.80 -11.95
N ILE A 116 -1.32 -24.84 -10.72
CA ILE A 116 -0.24 -25.78 -10.35
C ILE A 116 -0.75 -27.23 -10.39
N LYS A 117 -1.93 -27.52 -9.82
CA LYS A 117 -2.51 -28.87 -9.81
C LYS A 117 -2.73 -29.43 -11.22
N ASP A 118 -3.13 -28.57 -12.15
CA ASP A 118 -3.42 -28.98 -13.52
C ASP A 118 -2.17 -28.93 -14.44
N ALA A 119 -1.01 -28.49 -13.93
CA ALA A 119 0.22 -28.35 -14.69
C ALA A 119 0.71 -29.66 -15.34
N CYS A 120 0.38 -30.81 -14.74
CA CYS A 120 0.78 -32.13 -15.23
C CYS A 120 -0.42 -32.99 -15.67
N GLY A 121 -1.53 -32.35 -16.05
CA GLY A 121 -2.75 -33.03 -16.50
C GLY A 121 -3.78 -33.25 -15.38
N GLN A 122 -4.96 -33.74 -15.77
CA GLN A 122 -6.14 -33.85 -14.89
C GLN A 122 -6.55 -35.30 -14.58
N PHE A 123 -5.81 -36.31 -15.05
CA PHE A 123 -6.12 -37.73 -14.85
C PHE A 123 -6.11 -38.15 -13.38
N TRP A 124 -5.42 -37.41 -12.50
CA TRP A 124 -5.48 -37.59 -11.05
C TRP A 124 -6.90 -37.51 -10.45
N ARG A 125 -7.86 -36.91 -11.17
CA ARG A 125 -9.28 -36.83 -10.78
C ARG A 125 -10.05 -38.13 -11.01
N GLU A 126 -9.44 -39.10 -11.70
CA GLU A 126 -10.03 -40.42 -11.93
C GLU A 126 -9.77 -41.34 -10.71
N ASP A 127 -10.64 -42.33 -10.52
CA ASP A 127 -10.46 -43.34 -9.46
C ASP A 127 -9.45 -44.41 -9.95
N ASP A 128 -8.19 -43.99 -10.11
CA ASP A 128 -7.09 -44.82 -10.59
C ASP A 128 -5.85 -44.67 -9.68
N PRO A 129 -5.15 -45.77 -9.33
CA PRO A 129 -3.89 -45.70 -8.58
C PRO A 129 -2.75 -45.01 -9.34
N ASN A 130 -2.79 -44.97 -10.67
CA ASN A 130 -1.85 -44.23 -11.49
C ASN A 130 -2.49 -42.93 -12.02
N PRO A 131 -2.10 -41.76 -11.49
CA PRO A 131 -2.64 -40.48 -11.93
C PRO A 131 -2.14 -40.01 -13.31
N ASP A 132 -1.25 -40.76 -13.97
CA ASP A 132 -0.70 -40.51 -15.32
C ASP A 132 -0.22 -39.07 -15.55
N HIS A 133 0.47 -38.50 -14.55
CA HIS A 133 1.00 -37.14 -14.65
C HIS A 133 1.96 -37.00 -15.82
N ASP A 134 1.73 -35.99 -16.66
CA ASP A 134 2.63 -35.58 -17.73
C ASP A 134 2.75 -34.06 -17.77
N CYS A 135 3.83 -33.53 -17.17
CA CYS A 135 4.09 -32.09 -17.13
C CYS A 135 4.51 -31.53 -18.49
N SER A 136 4.71 -32.35 -19.53
CA SER A 136 4.97 -31.82 -20.88
C SER A 136 3.71 -31.28 -21.57
N LEU A 137 2.52 -31.55 -21.03
CA LEU A 137 1.24 -31.21 -21.65
C LEU A 137 0.85 -29.73 -21.52
N THR A 138 1.40 -29.00 -20.54
CA THR A 138 1.02 -27.61 -20.28
C THR A 138 2.22 -26.66 -20.36
N PRO A 139 2.00 -25.36 -20.65
CA PRO A 139 3.07 -24.37 -20.62
C PRO A 139 3.78 -24.29 -19.25
N LEU A 140 3.01 -24.35 -18.15
CA LEU A 140 3.57 -24.31 -16.79
C LEU A 140 4.43 -25.55 -16.51
N GLY A 141 3.91 -26.75 -16.78
CA GLY A 141 4.65 -28.00 -16.54
C GLY A 141 5.95 -28.11 -17.35
N GLN A 142 5.99 -27.50 -18.55
CA GLN A 142 7.21 -27.43 -19.37
C GLN A 142 8.31 -26.55 -18.75
N THR A 143 7.98 -25.71 -17.75
CA THR A 143 8.97 -24.92 -17.01
C THR A 143 9.68 -25.74 -15.92
N PHE A 144 9.16 -26.92 -15.56
CA PHE A 144 9.71 -27.73 -14.48
C PHE A 144 10.99 -28.41 -14.94
N VAL A 145 12.09 -28.17 -14.22
CA VAL A 145 13.41 -28.70 -14.58
C VAL A 145 14.13 -29.17 -13.32
N GLY A 146 14.25 -30.49 -13.16
CA GLY A 146 15.03 -31.10 -12.11
C GLY A 146 16.51 -31.29 -12.48
N PRO A 147 17.30 -31.91 -11.59
CA PRO A 147 18.74 -32.12 -11.79
C PRO A 147 19.12 -32.90 -13.05
N ASP A 148 18.23 -33.76 -13.56
CA ASP A 148 18.45 -34.53 -14.80
C ASP A 148 18.04 -33.77 -16.07
N GLY A 149 17.62 -32.51 -15.95
CA GLY A 149 17.15 -31.68 -17.05
C GLY A 149 15.71 -31.98 -17.50
N THR A 150 14.97 -32.79 -16.74
CA THR A 150 13.58 -33.14 -17.02
C THR A 150 12.68 -32.76 -15.85
N TRP A 151 11.38 -32.60 -16.11
CA TRP A 151 10.39 -32.33 -15.07
C TRP A 151 10.28 -33.49 -14.06
N ARG A 152 10.64 -34.71 -14.44
CA ARG A 152 10.45 -35.93 -13.61
C ARG A 152 11.29 -35.94 -12.34
N SER A 153 12.42 -35.24 -12.33
CA SER A 153 13.28 -35.11 -11.16
C SER A 153 13.14 -33.75 -10.46
N SER A 154 12.13 -32.95 -10.83
CA SER A 154 11.91 -31.61 -10.28
C SER A 154 11.13 -31.64 -8.97
N ALA A 155 11.40 -30.68 -8.09
CA ALA A 155 10.64 -30.49 -6.86
C ALA A 155 9.22 -30.00 -7.17
N GLU A 156 9.04 -29.22 -8.24
CA GLU A 156 7.74 -28.75 -8.72
C GLU A 156 6.82 -29.92 -9.06
N TYR A 157 7.31 -30.94 -9.76
CA TYR A 157 6.55 -32.16 -10.03
C TYR A 157 6.19 -32.91 -8.73
N ALA A 158 7.13 -33.03 -7.80
CA ALA A 158 6.87 -33.68 -6.52
C ALA A 158 5.75 -32.95 -5.75
N LEU A 159 5.73 -31.63 -5.74
CA LEU A 159 4.64 -30.86 -5.14
C LEU A 159 3.31 -31.04 -5.88
N VAL A 160 3.29 -31.10 -7.22
CA VAL A 160 2.06 -31.41 -7.97
C VAL A 160 1.47 -32.74 -7.51
N ARG A 161 2.29 -33.77 -7.27
CA ARG A 161 1.80 -35.06 -6.75
C ARG A 161 1.15 -34.93 -5.38
N ILE A 162 1.69 -34.11 -4.49
CA ILE A 162 1.12 -33.88 -3.15
C ILE A 162 -0.23 -33.14 -3.27
N LEU A 163 -0.28 -32.08 -4.07
CA LEU A 163 -1.48 -31.27 -4.29
C LEU A 163 -2.61 -32.03 -5.01
N THR A 164 -2.27 -33.10 -5.72
CA THR A 164 -3.21 -33.96 -6.48
C THR A 164 -3.34 -35.36 -5.88
N MET A 165 -2.83 -35.56 -4.67
CA MET A 165 -2.94 -36.82 -3.95
C MET A 165 -4.38 -37.05 -3.51
N THR A 166 -4.95 -38.20 -3.86
CA THR A 166 -6.31 -38.63 -3.52
C THR A 166 -6.27 -40.00 -2.85
N PRO A 167 -7.34 -40.44 -2.15
CA PRO A 167 -7.37 -41.80 -1.64
C PRO A 167 -7.28 -42.88 -2.73
N ALA A 168 -7.58 -42.57 -4.00
CA ALA A 168 -7.41 -43.50 -5.12
C ALA A 168 -5.94 -43.73 -5.49
N ASN A 169 -5.09 -42.69 -5.41
CA ASN A 169 -3.73 -42.67 -5.93
C ASN A 169 -2.63 -42.49 -4.87
N VAL A 170 -2.99 -42.43 -3.59
CA VAL A 170 -2.06 -42.26 -2.48
C VAL A 170 -1.00 -43.37 -2.45
N VAL A 171 0.25 -42.96 -2.24
CA VAL A 171 1.40 -43.86 -2.04
C VAL A 171 1.88 -43.67 -0.61
N VAL A 172 1.85 -44.74 0.20
CA VAL A 172 2.26 -44.71 1.62
C VAL A 172 3.46 -45.60 1.92
N GLU A 173 4.11 -46.16 0.90
CA GLU A 173 5.37 -46.88 1.03
C GLU A 173 6.42 -45.97 1.69
N GLY A 174 7.13 -46.46 2.71
CA GLY A 174 8.10 -45.68 3.48
C GLY A 174 7.51 -44.87 4.65
N THR A 175 6.20 -44.97 4.90
CA THR A 175 5.52 -44.28 6.02
C THR A 175 5.03 -45.28 7.08
N SER A 176 4.55 -44.77 8.21
CA SER A 176 3.86 -45.55 9.25
C SER A 176 2.61 -46.29 8.75
N SER A 177 2.05 -45.90 7.60
CA SER A 177 0.84 -46.50 7.02
C SER A 177 1.12 -47.65 6.04
N GLU A 178 2.38 -47.92 5.68
CA GLU A 178 2.77 -48.95 4.70
C GLU A 178 2.25 -50.34 5.06
N GLY A 179 2.45 -50.76 6.32
CA GLY A 179 2.04 -52.08 6.77
C GLY A 179 0.51 -52.26 6.78
N LEU A 180 -0.22 -51.19 7.10
CA LEU A 180 -1.68 -51.18 7.07
C LEU A 180 -2.19 -51.31 5.64
N GLN A 181 -1.60 -50.57 4.70
CA GLN A 181 -1.91 -50.69 3.27
C GLN A 181 -1.66 -52.11 2.76
N GLY A 182 -0.47 -52.66 3.04
CA GLY A 182 -0.10 -54.01 2.63
C GLY A 182 -1.08 -55.07 3.13
N LEU A 183 -1.55 -54.95 4.38
CA LEU A 183 -2.55 -55.85 4.94
C LEU A 183 -3.94 -55.67 4.31
N SER A 184 -4.43 -54.43 4.21
CA SER A 184 -5.77 -54.16 3.69
C SER A 184 -5.91 -54.56 2.24
N ASP A 185 -4.89 -54.31 1.42
CA ASP A 185 -4.93 -54.59 -0.02
C ASP A 185 -4.79 -56.08 -0.29
N ALA A 186 -3.87 -56.76 0.41
CA ALA A 186 -3.69 -58.20 0.26
C ALA A 186 -4.94 -59.02 0.64
N LEU A 187 -5.75 -58.51 1.58
CA LEU A 187 -6.94 -59.18 2.10
C LEU A 187 -8.26 -58.59 1.56
N GLY A 188 -8.21 -57.52 0.77
CA GLY A 188 -9.38 -56.78 0.29
C GLY A 188 -10.25 -56.22 1.42
N ILE A 189 -9.66 -55.89 2.57
CA ILE A 189 -10.38 -55.41 3.74
C ILE A 189 -10.94 -54.02 3.43
N GLY A 190 -12.24 -53.83 3.63
CA GLY A 190 -12.88 -52.53 3.43
C GLY A 190 -12.87 -52.03 1.97
N GLY A 191 -12.52 -52.88 1.00
CA GLY A 191 -12.29 -52.45 -0.39
C GLY A 191 -10.85 -52.01 -0.69
N GLY A 192 -9.91 -52.21 0.24
CA GLY A 192 -8.52 -51.79 0.14
C GLY A 192 -8.23 -50.52 0.93
N TYR A 193 -6.95 -50.15 1.03
CA TYR A 193 -6.47 -49.01 1.80
C TYR A 193 -7.11 -47.70 1.36
N GLY A 194 -7.20 -47.48 0.05
CA GLY A 194 -7.78 -46.25 -0.51
C GLY A 194 -9.24 -46.03 -0.11
N GLN A 195 -10.03 -47.09 0.04
CA GLN A 195 -11.40 -46.98 0.53
C GLN A 195 -11.45 -46.71 2.04
N ILE A 196 -10.59 -47.37 2.83
CA ILE A 196 -10.48 -47.12 4.27
C ILE A 196 -10.07 -45.66 4.52
N LEU A 197 -9.11 -45.14 3.75
CA LEU A 197 -8.68 -43.75 3.85
C LEU A 197 -9.80 -42.78 3.46
N ALA A 198 -10.51 -43.04 2.35
CA ALA A 198 -11.66 -42.24 1.93
C ALA A 198 -12.76 -42.19 3.02
N ASP A 199 -13.09 -43.33 3.61
CA ASP A 199 -14.05 -43.41 4.72
C ASP A 199 -13.55 -42.64 5.95
N ALA A 200 -12.29 -42.82 6.31
CA ALA A 200 -11.66 -42.20 7.48
C ALA A 200 -11.63 -40.67 7.36
N LEU A 201 -11.24 -40.13 6.20
CA LEU A 201 -11.23 -38.69 5.93
C LEU A 201 -12.63 -38.13 5.68
N GLY A 202 -13.58 -38.97 5.23
CA GLY A 202 -14.94 -38.54 4.90
C GLY A 202 -15.03 -37.84 3.55
N ILE A 203 -14.13 -38.18 2.62
CA ILE A 203 -14.05 -37.61 1.26
C ILE A 203 -14.19 -38.71 0.20
N PRO A 204 -14.61 -38.38 -1.03
CA PRO A 204 -14.55 -39.30 -2.16
C PRO A 204 -13.12 -39.78 -2.44
N ARG A 205 -12.98 -40.99 -3.01
CA ARG A 205 -11.66 -41.53 -3.43
C ARG A 205 -10.92 -40.66 -4.45
N THR A 206 -11.63 -39.83 -5.19
CA THR A 206 -11.08 -38.95 -6.23
C THR A 206 -10.89 -37.51 -5.77
N SER A 207 -11.23 -37.18 -4.53
CA SER A 207 -11.00 -35.85 -3.97
C SER A 207 -9.58 -35.73 -3.44
N PRO A 208 -8.93 -34.56 -3.57
CA PRO A 208 -7.65 -34.31 -2.92
C PRO A 208 -7.72 -34.57 -1.41
N VAL A 209 -6.68 -35.20 -0.87
CA VAL A 209 -6.53 -35.48 0.57
C VAL A 209 -6.51 -34.20 1.38
N VAL A 210 -5.88 -33.14 0.86
CA VAL A 210 -6.00 -31.78 1.41
C VAL A 210 -6.71 -30.92 0.37
N SER A 211 -7.78 -30.26 0.78
CA SER A 211 -8.62 -29.46 -0.10
C SER A 211 -7.90 -28.17 -0.53
N THR A 212 -8.23 -27.67 -1.73
CA THR A 212 -7.73 -26.35 -2.17
C THR A 212 -8.13 -25.27 -1.17
N ALA A 213 -9.35 -25.33 -0.61
CA ALA A 213 -9.82 -24.33 0.36
C ALA A 213 -8.99 -24.35 1.66
N GLY A 214 -8.69 -25.55 2.20
CA GLY A 214 -7.84 -25.72 3.37
C GLY A 214 -6.43 -25.18 3.15
N LEU A 215 -5.83 -25.47 1.98
CA LEU A 215 -4.53 -24.94 1.57
C LEU A 215 -4.56 -23.42 1.38
N VAL A 216 -5.54 -22.86 0.68
CA VAL A 216 -5.67 -21.40 0.47
C VAL A 216 -5.74 -20.68 1.82
N GLN A 217 -6.55 -21.19 2.74
CA GLN A 217 -6.63 -20.63 4.09
C GLN A 217 -5.27 -20.71 4.80
N SER A 218 -4.59 -21.86 4.73
CA SER A 218 -3.26 -21.99 5.33
C SER A 218 -2.24 -21.03 4.73
N PHE A 219 -2.12 -20.97 3.41
CA PHE A 219 -1.18 -20.08 2.75
C PHE A 219 -1.51 -18.62 3.00
N LYS A 220 -2.79 -18.25 3.10
CA LYS A 220 -3.18 -16.88 3.47
C LYS A 220 -2.76 -16.53 4.90
N GLU A 221 -3.06 -17.39 5.87
CA GLU A 221 -2.83 -17.13 7.29
C GLU A 221 -1.37 -17.30 7.73
N ASN A 222 -0.65 -18.25 7.14
CA ASN A 222 0.66 -18.69 7.62
C ASN A 222 1.81 -18.29 6.69
N PHE A 223 1.57 -18.25 5.37
CA PHE A 223 2.58 -17.78 4.41
C PHE A 223 2.42 -16.26 4.19
N VAL A 224 1.33 -15.82 3.58
CA VAL A 224 1.09 -14.41 3.21
C VAL A 224 1.07 -13.49 4.44
N ALA A 225 0.28 -13.80 5.47
CA ALA A 225 0.16 -12.94 6.64
C ALA A 225 1.39 -12.95 7.57
N SER A 226 2.34 -13.87 7.36
CA SER A 226 3.62 -13.87 8.10
C SER A 226 4.67 -12.93 7.48
N HIS A 227 4.41 -12.44 6.27
CA HIS A 227 5.29 -11.49 5.59
C HIS A 227 5.31 -10.14 6.34
N PRO A 228 6.49 -9.56 6.67
CA PRO A 228 6.57 -8.34 7.49
C PRO A 228 5.80 -7.12 6.95
N ASN A 229 5.65 -7.03 5.63
CA ASN A 229 4.90 -5.96 4.95
C ASN A 229 3.39 -6.28 4.75
N VAL A 230 2.89 -7.36 5.34
CA VAL A 230 1.48 -7.78 5.25
C VAL A 230 0.89 -7.83 6.65
N GLY A 231 -0.34 -7.34 6.79
CA GLY A 231 -1.08 -7.42 8.06
C GLY A 231 -1.64 -8.81 8.33
N ALA A 232 -2.08 -9.05 9.57
CA ALA A 232 -2.69 -10.33 9.99
C ALA A 232 -3.93 -10.75 9.18
N SER A 233 -4.52 -9.84 8.39
CA SER A 233 -5.64 -10.14 7.48
C SER A 233 -5.21 -10.95 6.23
N GLY A 234 -3.90 -11.00 5.93
CA GLY A 234 -3.37 -11.62 4.72
C GLY A 234 -3.76 -10.89 3.43
N LYS A 235 -4.16 -9.61 3.53
CA LYS A 235 -4.47 -8.77 2.37
C LYS A 235 -3.21 -8.10 1.82
N LEU A 236 -3.16 -7.92 0.51
CA LEU A 236 -2.06 -7.26 -0.19
C LEU A 236 -2.45 -5.83 -0.52
N SER A 237 -1.78 -4.85 0.09
CA SER A 237 -1.89 -3.45 -0.27
C SER A 237 -1.35 -3.21 -1.68
N ILE A 238 -2.14 -2.54 -2.51
CA ILE A 238 -1.81 -2.14 -3.88
C ILE A 238 -1.81 -0.61 -3.93
N THR A 239 -0.68 -0.02 -4.31
CA THR A 239 -0.49 1.43 -4.39
C THR A 239 -0.63 1.94 -5.82
N LEU A 240 -0.67 3.26 -5.97
CA LEU A 240 -0.69 3.88 -7.29
C LEU A 240 0.57 3.53 -8.10
N ALA A 241 1.74 3.47 -7.45
CA ALA A 241 2.98 3.01 -8.08
C ALA A 241 2.87 1.58 -8.63
N ASP A 242 2.20 0.66 -7.91
CA ASP A 242 1.98 -0.70 -8.41
C ASP A 242 1.12 -0.69 -9.67
N ALA A 243 0.02 0.07 -9.67
CA ALA A 243 -0.85 0.17 -10.85
C ALA A 243 -0.15 0.84 -12.06
N LEU A 244 0.63 1.89 -11.81
CA LEU A 244 1.37 2.63 -12.85
C LEU A 244 2.54 1.83 -13.43
N SER A 245 3.13 0.92 -12.66
CA SER A 245 4.25 0.06 -13.06
C SER A 245 3.83 -1.31 -13.59
N ASP A 246 2.53 -1.50 -13.88
CA ASP A 246 1.95 -2.79 -14.25
C ASP A 246 2.36 -3.90 -13.26
N LEU A 247 2.28 -3.59 -11.96
CA LEU A 247 2.58 -4.45 -10.81
C LEU A 247 4.06 -4.83 -10.62
N ALA A 248 4.99 -4.26 -11.39
CA ALA A 248 6.41 -4.58 -11.28
C ALA A 248 7.00 -4.31 -9.88
N THR A 249 6.51 -3.27 -9.19
CA THR A 249 6.96 -2.87 -7.84
C THR A 249 6.48 -3.82 -6.73
N LEU A 250 5.61 -4.79 -7.02
CA LEU A 250 5.20 -5.79 -6.03
C LEU A 250 6.39 -6.60 -5.50
N ALA A 251 7.41 -6.85 -6.32
CA ALA A 251 8.61 -7.56 -5.88
C ALA A 251 9.42 -6.78 -4.84
N ASP A 252 9.39 -5.44 -4.87
CA ASP A 252 10.09 -4.61 -3.90
C ASP A 252 9.40 -4.67 -2.52
N ARG A 253 8.06 -4.71 -2.51
CA ARG A 253 7.27 -4.77 -1.27
C ARG A 253 7.08 -6.19 -0.73
N TYR A 254 6.88 -7.17 -1.60
CA TYR A 254 6.50 -8.54 -1.25
C TYR A 254 7.57 -9.59 -1.59
N GLY A 255 8.79 -9.14 -1.90
CA GLY A 255 9.97 -9.98 -2.02
C GLY A 255 10.50 -10.48 -0.67
N PRO A 256 11.64 -11.20 -0.65
CA PRO A 256 12.26 -11.68 0.58
C PRO A 256 12.57 -10.56 1.58
N VAL A 257 12.13 -10.72 2.84
CA VAL A 257 12.41 -9.79 3.94
C VAL A 257 12.75 -10.56 5.21
N GLY A 258 13.94 -10.31 5.76
CA GLY A 258 14.44 -11.09 6.90
C GLY A 258 14.56 -12.57 6.53
N ASP A 259 13.98 -13.44 7.36
CA ASP A 259 13.96 -14.89 7.15
C ASP A 259 12.77 -15.34 6.29
N HIS A 260 11.80 -14.46 6.02
CA HIS A 260 10.65 -14.78 5.17
C HIS A 260 11.09 -14.82 3.69
N PRO A 261 10.73 -15.87 2.92
CA PRO A 261 11.20 -16.07 1.54
C PRO A 261 10.61 -15.08 0.52
N GLY A 262 9.64 -14.28 0.94
CA GLY A 262 8.85 -13.41 0.08
C GLY A 262 7.59 -14.12 -0.44
N ILE A 263 6.54 -13.35 -0.70
CA ILE A 263 5.34 -13.86 -1.40
C ILE A 263 5.62 -13.96 -2.90
N VAL A 264 6.47 -13.06 -3.39
CA VAL A 264 6.93 -12.97 -4.77
C VAL A 264 8.44 -13.23 -4.83
N ASP A 265 8.90 -14.09 -5.72
CA ASP A 265 10.32 -14.35 -5.97
C ASP A 265 10.89 -13.31 -6.96
N PRO A 266 11.87 -12.48 -6.56
CA PRO A 266 12.39 -11.38 -7.37
C PRO A 266 13.24 -11.84 -8.55
N SER A 267 13.51 -13.14 -8.70
CA SER A 267 14.13 -13.68 -9.92
C SER A 267 13.21 -13.60 -11.15
N PHE A 268 11.94 -13.25 -10.96
CA PHE A 268 10.97 -12.92 -11.99
C PHE A 268 10.24 -11.64 -11.59
N VAL A 269 10.30 -10.61 -12.43
CA VAL A 269 9.60 -9.35 -12.18
C VAL A 269 8.11 -9.58 -12.41
N PRO A 270 7.23 -9.35 -11.42
CA PRO A 270 5.79 -9.46 -11.63
C PRO A 270 5.33 -8.53 -12.72
N SER A 271 4.29 -8.93 -13.44
CA SER A 271 3.69 -8.07 -14.46
C SER A 271 2.21 -8.33 -14.61
N GLY A 272 1.42 -7.27 -14.66
CA GLY A 272 -0.01 -7.34 -14.89
C GLY A 272 -0.56 -5.97 -15.20
N ALA A 273 -1.11 -5.78 -16.40
CA ALA A 273 -1.72 -4.51 -16.75
C ALA A 273 -2.97 -4.29 -15.89
N VAL A 274 -2.99 -3.19 -15.14
CA VAL A 274 -4.16 -2.76 -14.35
C VAL A 274 -4.87 -1.60 -15.04
N LEU A 275 -4.07 -0.65 -15.54
CA LEU A 275 -4.53 0.54 -16.24
C LEU A 275 -4.47 0.26 -17.75
N GLY A 276 -5.64 0.19 -18.38
CA GLY A 276 -5.78 -0.08 -19.82
C GLY A 276 -5.35 1.11 -20.69
N PRO A 277 -5.36 0.92 -22.03
CA PRO A 277 -4.94 1.96 -22.97
C PRO A 277 -5.86 3.20 -22.96
N ASP A 278 -7.12 3.01 -22.58
CA ASP A 278 -8.13 4.08 -22.47
C ASP A 278 -8.27 4.58 -21.02
N PHE A 279 -7.26 4.37 -20.18
CA PHE A 279 -7.29 4.79 -18.79
C PHE A 279 -7.45 6.31 -18.65
N HIS A 280 -8.38 6.70 -17.79
CA HIS A 280 -8.58 8.09 -17.38
C HIS A 280 -8.91 8.17 -15.89
N MET A 281 -8.34 9.18 -15.22
CA MET A 281 -8.66 9.55 -13.86
C MET A 281 -9.14 11.00 -13.85
N ARG A 282 -10.37 11.20 -13.40
CA ARG A 282 -10.94 12.53 -13.19
C ARG A 282 -11.18 12.76 -11.71
N ALA A 283 -10.62 13.85 -11.17
CA ALA A 283 -10.81 14.29 -9.80
C ALA A 283 -11.13 15.79 -9.76
N VAL A 284 -12.12 16.18 -8.96
CA VAL A 284 -12.52 17.56 -8.73
C VAL A 284 -12.26 17.90 -7.26
N ALA A 285 -11.52 18.98 -7.02
CA ALA A 285 -11.33 19.55 -5.70
C ALA A 285 -11.87 20.98 -5.63
N GLN A 286 -12.45 21.32 -4.49
CA GLN A 286 -12.79 22.70 -4.17
C GLN A 286 -11.60 23.35 -3.47
N SER A 287 -11.21 24.57 -3.86
CA SER A 287 -10.13 25.24 -3.16
C SER A 287 -10.67 26.04 -1.97
N ASN A 288 -10.10 25.82 -0.79
CA ASN A 288 -10.32 26.67 0.38
C ASN A 288 -9.30 27.82 0.46
N LEU A 289 -8.42 27.99 -0.53
CA LEU A 289 -7.49 29.12 -0.57
C LEU A 289 -8.19 30.41 -1.00
N GLN A 290 -7.94 31.48 -0.25
CA GLN A 290 -8.40 32.82 -0.58
C GLN A 290 -7.18 33.75 -0.68
N LEU A 291 -7.04 34.43 -1.82
CA LEU A 291 -6.06 35.49 -2.00
C LEU A 291 -6.57 36.77 -1.35
N CYS A 292 -5.81 37.31 -0.40
CA CYS A 292 -6.13 38.51 0.34
C CYS A 292 -5.12 39.63 0.06
N ASP A 293 -5.62 40.86 0.02
CA ASP A 293 -4.78 42.05 0.04
C ASP A 293 -4.24 42.26 1.46
N GLY A 294 -2.94 42.51 1.57
CA GLY A 294 -2.27 42.80 2.82
C GLY A 294 -1.29 43.96 2.75
N ILE A 295 -0.73 44.29 3.91
CA ILE A 295 0.25 45.35 4.11
C ILE A 295 1.46 44.77 4.80
N ASP A 296 2.62 44.92 4.18
CA ASP A 296 3.93 44.96 4.84
C ASP A 296 4.21 46.45 5.12
N ALA A 297 4.40 46.82 6.37
CA ALA A 297 4.58 48.22 6.77
C ALA A 297 5.87 48.83 6.20
N ASP A 298 6.90 48.01 5.97
CA ASP A 298 8.19 48.43 5.44
C ASP A 298 8.20 48.45 3.90
N ALA A 299 7.49 47.52 3.24
CA ALA A 299 7.49 47.39 1.77
C ALA A 299 6.22 47.92 1.06
N GLY A 300 5.11 48.08 1.79
CA GLY A 300 3.82 48.54 1.29
C GLY A 300 2.83 47.41 1.01
N LYS A 301 2.02 47.56 -0.05
CA LYS A 301 0.98 46.57 -0.39
C LYS A 301 1.59 45.25 -0.84
N GLY A 302 1.10 44.16 -0.27
CA GLY A 302 1.42 42.78 -0.66
C GLY A 302 0.17 41.91 -0.76
N PHE A 303 0.37 40.65 -1.09
CA PHE A 303 -0.68 39.64 -1.22
C PHE A 303 -0.35 38.39 -0.44
N ILE A 304 -1.38 37.79 0.17
CA ILE A 304 -1.25 36.58 0.96
C ILE A 304 -2.37 35.60 0.60
N SER A 305 -2.04 34.33 0.36
CA SER A 305 -3.01 33.25 0.27
C SER A 305 -3.19 32.65 1.65
N VAL A 306 -4.45 32.50 2.08
CA VAL A 306 -4.81 31.90 3.38
C VAL A 306 -5.92 30.87 3.21
N ILE A 307 -5.99 29.92 4.13
CA ILE A 307 -7.10 28.97 4.17
C ILE A 307 -8.32 29.70 4.74
N ALA A 308 -9.30 29.92 3.88
CA ALA A 308 -10.63 30.41 4.21
C ALA A 308 -11.60 29.25 4.04
N ASP A 309 -11.60 28.39 5.04
CA ASP A 309 -12.38 27.16 5.09
C ASP A 309 -13.89 27.43 4.93
N LYS A 310 -14.36 27.24 3.70
CA LYS A 310 -15.74 27.51 3.27
C LYS A 310 -16.43 26.26 2.72
N THR A 311 -15.66 25.20 2.48
CA THR A 311 -16.10 23.98 1.79
C THR A 311 -15.54 22.76 2.53
N GLY A 312 -16.43 21.87 2.98
CA GLY A 312 -16.05 20.57 3.56
C GLY A 312 -16.04 19.45 2.51
N PRO A 313 -15.80 18.19 2.90
CA PRO A 313 -16.13 17.60 4.20
C PRO A 313 -15.10 17.64 5.34
N THR A 314 -13.79 17.76 5.09
CA THR A 314 -12.77 17.66 6.16
C THR A 314 -12.61 18.98 6.91
N TYR A 315 -12.77 20.12 6.22
CA TYR A 315 -12.68 21.48 6.77
C TYR A 315 -11.29 21.73 7.36
N GLU A 316 -10.40 22.38 6.59
CA GLU A 316 -9.00 22.80 6.90
C GLU A 316 -7.99 22.44 5.78
N ASP A 317 -8.38 21.64 4.79
CA ASP A 317 -7.53 21.29 3.65
C ASP A 317 -7.53 22.40 2.58
N GLU A 318 -6.39 22.61 1.89
CA GLU A 318 -6.29 23.63 0.84
C GLU A 318 -7.08 23.27 -0.42
N LEU A 319 -7.10 21.98 -0.76
CA LEU A 319 -7.89 21.35 -1.80
C LEU A 319 -8.79 20.27 -1.17
N GLU A 320 -10.08 20.52 -1.22
CA GLU A 320 -11.09 19.64 -0.65
C GLU A 320 -11.56 18.63 -1.70
N PHE A 321 -11.12 17.37 -1.57
CA PHE A 321 -11.53 16.26 -2.43
C PHE A 321 -12.68 15.45 -1.81
N ASP A 322 -13.70 15.18 -2.63
CA ASP A 322 -14.74 14.18 -2.33
C ASP A 322 -14.67 13.03 -3.34
N PHE A 323 -13.86 12.02 -3.01
CA PHE A 323 -13.72 10.80 -3.81
C PHE A 323 -14.97 9.90 -3.73
N THR A 324 -15.84 10.14 -2.75
CA THR A 324 -17.10 9.38 -2.57
C THR A 324 -18.20 9.88 -3.51
N ASN A 325 -18.16 11.14 -3.91
CA ASN A 325 -19.09 11.70 -4.87
C ASN A 325 -18.76 11.25 -6.32
N PRO A 326 -19.65 10.52 -7.01
CA PRO A 326 -19.41 10.09 -8.39
C PRO A 326 -19.35 11.24 -9.41
N ALA A 327 -19.82 12.44 -9.06
CA ALA A 327 -19.67 13.62 -9.91
C ALA A 327 -18.27 14.25 -9.82
N ASP A 328 -17.58 14.04 -8.70
CA ASP A 328 -16.30 14.69 -8.39
C ASP A 328 -15.12 13.74 -8.59
N PHE A 329 -15.34 12.42 -8.54
CA PHE A 329 -14.31 11.43 -8.87
C PHE A 329 -14.80 10.35 -9.82
N GLU A 330 -13.98 10.04 -10.83
CA GLU A 330 -14.18 8.95 -11.78
C GLU A 330 -12.84 8.28 -12.10
N LEU A 331 -12.85 6.95 -12.14
CA LEU A 331 -11.74 6.12 -12.63
C LEU A 331 -12.28 5.21 -13.72
N GLY A 332 -11.74 5.34 -14.94
CA GLY A 332 -12.15 4.54 -16.08
C GLY A 332 -10.98 3.96 -16.87
N GLY A 333 -11.30 3.08 -17.82
CA GLY A 333 -10.30 2.39 -18.63
C GLY A 333 -9.41 1.40 -17.87
N LEU A 334 -9.87 0.91 -16.71
CA LEU A 334 -9.22 -0.22 -16.03
C LEU A 334 -9.43 -1.51 -16.83
N ILE A 335 -8.49 -2.45 -16.73
CA ILE A 335 -8.65 -3.79 -17.31
C ILE A 335 -9.86 -4.48 -16.66
N ASP A 336 -10.73 -5.09 -17.48
CA ASP A 336 -11.99 -5.68 -17.01
C ASP A 336 -11.77 -6.83 -16.02
N ASN A 337 -10.82 -7.73 -16.31
CA ASN A 337 -10.45 -8.87 -15.48
C ASN A 337 -8.92 -8.89 -15.34
N PRO A 338 -8.35 -8.07 -14.45
CA PRO A 338 -6.91 -8.00 -14.27
C PRO A 338 -6.33 -9.37 -13.89
N THR A 339 -5.16 -9.65 -14.45
CA THR A 339 -4.34 -10.83 -14.15
C THR A 339 -2.95 -10.38 -13.76
N VAL A 340 -2.20 -11.27 -13.09
CA VAL A 340 -0.81 -11.05 -12.75
C VAL A 340 0.03 -12.27 -13.11
N ASP A 341 1.16 -12.00 -13.75
CA ASP A 341 2.27 -12.93 -13.88
C ASP A 341 3.16 -12.77 -12.66
N LEU A 342 3.48 -13.86 -11.97
CA LEU A 342 4.35 -13.82 -10.80
C LEU A 342 5.11 -15.12 -10.64
N ARG A 343 6.19 -15.08 -9.86
CA ARG A 343 6.87 -16.28 -9.42
C ARG A 343 6.63 -16.49 -7.94
N PHE A 344 5.99 -17.59 -7.61
CA PHE A 344 5.75 -18.04 -6.25
C PHE A 344 6.84 -19.03 -5.85
N ARG A 345 7.37 -18.91 -4.62
CA ARG A 345 8.37 -19.83 -4.08
C ARG A 345 8.02 -20.20 -2.65
N THR A 346 8.12 -21.49 -2.34
CA THR A 346 8.13 -21.98 -0.95
C THR A 346 9.28 -22.96 -0.75
N THR A 347 9.70 -23.09 0.49
CA THR A 347 10.86 -23.89 0.90
C THR A 347 10.43 -24.88 1.95
N GLU A 348 11.04 -26.05 1.93
CA GLU A 348 10.90 -27.04 2.99
C GLU A 348 11.86 -26.75 4.15
N THR A 349 11.58 -27.37 5.28
CA THR A 349 12.55 -27.47 6.38
C THR A 349 13.73 -28.39 6.04
N VAL A 350 14.84 -28.25 6.76
CA VAL A 350 16.00 -29.14 6.61
C VAL A 350 15.77 -30.38 7.48
N GLY A 351 15.13 -31.39 6.89
CA GLY A 351 14.99 -32.73 7.47
C GLY A 351 13.54 -33.11 7.84
N PHE A 352 13.34 -34.41 7.93
CA PHE A 352 12.03 -34.99 8.22
C PHE A 352 11.41 -34.49 9.53
N VAL A 353 10.17 -34.05 9.44
CA VAL A 353 9.32 -33.62 10.55
C VAL A 353 8.53 -34.82 11.07
N PRO A 354 8.85 -35.34 12.26
CA PRO A 354 8.13 -36.48 12.82
C PRO A 354 6.76 -36.03 13.34
N SER A 355 5.78 -36.93 13.23
CA SER A 355 4.52 -36.78 13.95
C SER A 355 4.74 -36.75 15.46
N CYS A 356 3.83 -36.08 16.16
CA CYS A 356 3.85 -36.08 17.61
C CYS A 356 3.19 -37.37 18.12
N LEU A 357 4.03 -38.26 18.66
CA LEU A 357 3.61 -39.54 19.24
C LEU A 357 3.79 -39.55 20.75
N GLY A 358 2.83 -40.08 21.49
CA GLY A 358 3.01 -40.45 22.91
C GLY A 358 3.05 -39.28 23.92
N ASP A 359 4.08 -39.26 24.77
CA ASP A 359 4.31 -38.36 25.93
C ASP A 359 5.39 -37.29 25.63
N PRO A 360 5.20 -35.97 25.90
CA PRO A 360 4.01 -35.33 26.48
C PRO A 360 2.78 -35.56 25.60
N PRO A 361 1.55 -35.58 26.17
CA PRO A 361 0.35 -35.93 25.44
C PRO A 361 0.23 -35.08 24.17
N CYS A 362 0.51 -35.69 23.03
CA CYS A 362 0.50 -35.04 21.72
C CYS A 362 -0.90 -34.57 21.29
N GLN A 363 -1.93 -34.90 22.07
CA GLN A 363 -3.27 -34.35 21.96
C GLN A 363 -3.29 -32.82 22.18
N ASP A 364 -2.33 -32.27 22.93
CA ASP A 364 -2.18 -30.81 23.11
C ASP A 364 -1.25 -30.17 22.05
N ASN A 365 -0.82 -30.92 21.00
CA ASN A 365 0.01 -30.38 19.93
C ASN A 365 -0.82 -29.54 18.96
N ALA A 366 -0.61 -28.22 18.98
CA ALA A 366 -1.36 -27.27 18.18
C ALA A 366 -0.51 -26.05 17.78
N PRO A 367 -0.93 -25.28 16.75
CA PRO A 367 -0.34 -23.97 16.46
C PRO A 367 -0.25 -23.09 17.71
N GLY A 368 0.91 -22.49 17.96
CA GLY A 368 1.18 -21.67 19.15
C GLY A 368 1.41 -22.45 20.46
N SER A 369 1.22 -23.77 20.46
CA SER A 369 1.51 -24.66 21.58
C SER A 369 2.16 -25.97 21.10
N PRO A 370 3.36 -25.91 20.47
CA PRO A 370 4.05 -27.08 19.97
C PRO A 370 4.50 -28.01 21.10
N GLN A 371 4.24 -29.30 20.96
CA GLN A 371 4.72 -30.34 21.86
C GLN A 371 6.07 -30.89 21.34
N GLY A 372 7.15 -30.44 21.97
CA GLY A 372 8.51 -30.87 21.61
C GLY A 372 9.15 -30.01 20.51
N GLY A 373 10.49 -30.02 20.47
CA GLY A 373 11.28 -29.17 19.57
C GLY A 373 11.28 -29.59 18.10
N SER A 374 10.73 -30.77 17.78
CA SER A 374 10.60 -31.29 16.42
C SER A 374 9.17 -31.25 15.90
N SER A 375 8.23 -30.63 16.63
CA SER A 375 6.85 -30.49 16.19
C SER A 375 6.77 -29.57 14.97
N VAL A 376 5.92 -29.93 14.02
CA VAL A 376 5.58 -29.09 12.87
C VAL A 376 5.11 -27.69 13.27
N TRP A 377 4.43 -27.55 14.41
CA TRP A 377 3.96 -26.25 14.92
C TRP A 377 5.05 -25.37 15.53
N GLY A 378 6.27 -25.91 15.65
CA GLY A 378 7.46 -25.14 16.02
C GLY A 378 8.28 -24.66 14.82
N LEU A 379 7.89 -25.01 13.60
CA LEU A 379 8.50 -24.54 12.37
C LEU A 379 8.06 -23.12 12.04
N ASP A 380 8.84 -22.44 11.21
CA ASP A 380 8.43 -21.16 10.65
C ASP A 380 7.16 -21.35 9.78
N PRO A 381 6.15 -20.45 9.90
CA PRO A 381 4.83 -20.66 9.33
C PRO A 381 4.79 -20.58 7.79
N TRP A 382 5.84 -20.05 7.17
CA TRP A 382 5.98 -19.96 5.70
C TRP A 382 6.61 -21.22 5.07
N LEU A 383 7.03 -22.22 5.86
CA LEU A 383 7.58 -23.46 5.34
C LEU A 383 6.48 -24.40 4.79
N LEU A 384 6.86 -25.23 3.81
CA LEU A 384 5.94 -26.13 3.12
C LEU A 384 5.25 -27.10 4.10
N GLU A 385 6.00 -27.71 5.01
CA GLU A 385 5.49 -28.69 5.98
C GLU A 385 4.44 -28.07 6.89
N TYR A 386 4.68 -26.83 7.35
CA TYR A 386 3.72 -26.10 8.16
C TYR A 386 2.44 -25.85 7.37
N ASN A 387 2.55 -25.38 6.12
CA ASN A 387 1.39 -25.03 5.30
C ASN A 387 0.55 -26.24 4.88
N VAL A 388 1.19 -27.37 4.52
CA VAL A 388 0.48 -28.61 4.21
C VAL A 388 -0.25 -29.14 5.43
N THR A 389 0.40 -29.09 6.61
CA THR A 389 -0.21 -29.58 7.85
C THR A 389 -1.34 -28.69 8.34
N ALA A 390 -1.16 -27.37 8.29
CA ALA A 390 -2.21 -26.41 8.61
C ALA A 390 -3.40 -26.53 7.64
N GLY A 391 -3.14 -26.74 6.34
CA GLY A 391 -4.19 -27.02 5.36
C GLY A 391 -4.98 -28.29 5.68
N ALA A 392 -4.29 -29.39 5.98
CA ALA A 392 -4.92 -30.64 6.41
C ALA A 392 -5.70 -30.48 7.73
N ARG A 393 -5.16 -29.70 8.67
CA ARG A 393 -5.85 -29.38 9.92
C ARG A 393 -7.14 -28.60 9.65
N ASN A 394 -7.14 -27.63 8.73
CA ASN A 394 -8.34 -26.87 8.39
C ASN A 394 -9.47 -27.78 7.88
N ASP A 395 -9.14 -28.83 7.12
CA ASP A 395 -10.12 -29.81 6.62
C ASP A 395 -10.62 -30.77 7.71
N TYR A 396 -9.75 -31.16 8.65
CA TYR A 396 -10.00 -32.29 9.55
C TYR A 396 -10.04 -31.94 11.05
N ILE A 397 -9.98 -30.66 11.43
CA ILE A 397 -9.97 -30.23 12.84
C ILE A 397 -11.21 -30.71 13.61
N ASP A 398 -12.37 -30.76 12.97
CA ASP A 398 -13.63 -31.21 13.57
C ASP A 398 -13.96 -32.68 13.23
N ARG A 399 -13.02 -33.41 12.62
CA ARG A 399 -13.28 -34.75 12.11
C ARG A 399 -13.53 -35.74 13.26
N THR A 400 -14.67 -36.40 13.22
CA THR A 400 -14.95 -37.59 14.05
C THR A 400 -15.41 -38.75 13.19
N PHE A 401 -14.96 -39.96 13.49
CA PHE A 401 -15.27 -41.16 12.71
C PHE A 401 -15.15 -42.44 13.53
N LEU A 402 -15.99 -43.43 13.23
CA LEU A 402 -15.89 -44.80 13.71
C LEU A 402 -16.12 -45.73 12.53
N GLY A 403 -15.03 -46.30 12.00
CA GLY A 403 -15.07 -47.30 10.94
C GLY A 403 -14.82 -48.69 11.50
N GLY A 404 -15.66 -49.66 11.15
CA GLY A 404 -15.50 -51.07 11.51
C GLY A 404 -15.20 -51.92 10.29
N TYR A 405 -14.08 -52.63 10.32
CA TYR A 405 -13.55 -53.46 9.24
C TYR A 405 -13.27 -54.89 9.72
N LEU A 406 -13.04 -55.81 8.78
CA LEU A 406 -12.75 -57.23 9.05
C LEU A 406 -13.75 -57.85 10.06
N PHE A 407 -15.01 -58.00 9.64
CA PHE A 407 -16.11 -58.49 10.51
C PHE A 407 -16.28 -57.67 11.80
N ASN A 408 -16.00 -56.37 11.74
CA ASN A 408 -16.08 -55.44 12.87
C ASN A 408 -15.12 -55.79 14.03
N THR A 409 -13.93 -56.28 13.67
CA THR A 409 -12.86 -56.60 14.62
C THR A 409 -11.67 -55.65 14.51
N ALA A 410 -11.50 -54.96 13.38
CA ALA A 410 -10.51 -53.90 13.20
C ALA A 410 -11.24 -52.55 13.08
N HIS A 411 -10.81 -51.54 13.83
CA HIS A 411 -11.47 -50.24 13.85
C HIS A 411 -10.51 -49.10 13.52
N VAL A 412 -11.04 -48.11 12.80
CA VAL A 412 -10.44 -46.78 12.66
C VAL A 412 -11.28 -45.82 13.48
N LEU A 413 -10.66 -45.19 14.47
CA LEU A 413 -11.30 -44.33 15.46
C LEU A 413 -10.75 -42.92 15.30
N ILE A 414 -11.58 -41.93 14.97
CA ILE A 414 -11.19 -40.52 14.95
C ILE A 414 -12.07 -39.76 15.94
N GLY A 415 -11.44 -39.12 16.94
CA GLY A 415 -12.13 -38.38 17.99
C GLY A 415 -13.12 -39.22 18.80
N GLN A 416 -12.80 -40.50 19.02
CA GLN A 416 -13.61 -41.43 19.81
C GLN A 416 -12.99 -41.66 21.20
N GLY A 417 -13.75 -42.25 22.12
CA GLY A 417 -13.20 -42.69 23.42
C GLY A 417 -12.79 -41.57 24.39
N GLY A 418 -13.19 -40.32 24.12
CA GLY A 418 -12.77 -39.15 24.90
C GLY A 418 -11.61 -38.38 24.27
N ASN A 419 -11.06 -38.87 23.17
CA ASN A 419 -10.03 -38.17 22.39
C ASN A 419 -10.62 -36.98 21.62
N PRO A 420 -9.82 -35.93 21.37
CA PRO A 420 -10.27 -34.77 20.60
C PRO A 420 -10.56 -35.14 19.14
N PRO A 421 -11.45 -34.40 18.44
CA PRO A 421 -11.62 -34.51 17.00
C PRO A 421 -10.27 -34.44 16.25
N GLY A 422 -10.17 -35.17 15.13
CA GLY A 422 -8.94 -35.29 14.36
C GLY A 422 -7.89 -36.26 14.93
N TRP A 423 -7.98 -36.67 16.20
CA TRP A 423 -7.07 -37.66 16.78
C TRP A 423 -7.42 -39.07 16.31
N VAL A 424 -6.50 -39.74 15.61
CA VAL A 424 -6.71 -41.07 15.02
C VAL A 424 -6.08 -42.17 15.87
N GLU A 425 -6.85 -43.24 16.08
CA GLU A 425 -6.41 -44.50 16.68
C GLU A 425 -6.84 -45.68 15.81
N TYR A 426 -5.96 -46.66 15.67
CA TYR A 426 -6.22 -47.92 14.98
C TYR A 426 -6.31 -49.06 15.99
N ASP A 427 -7.52 -49.57 16.22
CA ASP A 427 -7.73 -50.75 17.06
C ASP A 427 -7.77 -52.00 16.17
N ILE A 428 -6.58 -52.58 15.92
CA ILE A 428 -6.42 -53.75 15.05
C ILE A 428 -5.98 -54.96 15.89
N PRO A 429 -6.69 -56.11 15.79
CA PRO A 429 -6.34 -57.30 16.55
C PRO A 429 -4.90 -57.73 16.33
N LEU A 430 -4.18 -58.00 17.43
CA LEU A 430 -2.77 -58.42 17.43
C LEU A 430 -1.81 -57.42 16.75
N ASN A 431 -2.23 -56.17 16.56
CA ASN A 431 -1.46 -55.14 15.85
C ASN A 431 -1.04 -55.58 14.43
N LEU A 432 -1.90 -56.35 13.75
CA LEU A 432 -1.62 -56.83 12.39
C LEU A 432 -1.46 -55.66 11.42
N GLY A 433 -0.43 -55.73 10.57
CA GLY A 433 -0.12 -54.65 9.64
C GLY A 433 0.61 -53.47 10.29
N SER A 434 0.99 -53.54 11.57
CA SER A 434 1.72 -52.48 12.27
C SER A 434 1.12 -51.08 11.99
N PRO A 435 -0.16 -50.85 12.31
CA PRO A 435 -0.81 -49.57 12.04
C PRO A 435 -0.05 -48.41 12.70
N PRO A 436 -0.23 -47.17 12.19
CA PRO A 436 0.34 -45.98 12.80
C PRO A 436 0.00 -45.88 14.29
N ASP A 437 0.94 -45.38 15.08
CA ASP A 437 0.71 -45.02 16.47
C ASP A 437 -0.33 -43.87 16.57
N PRO A 438 -1.03 -43.73 17.71
CA PRO A 438 -1.99 -42.64 17.90
C PRO A 438 -1.39 -41.25 17.67
N GLN A 439 -2.00 -40.49 16.77
CA GLN A 439 -1.56 -39.16 16.36
C GLN A 439 -2.71 -38.37 15.74
N TYR A 440 -2.48 -37.12 15.34
CA TYR A 440 -3.47 -36.36 14.59
C TYR A 440 -3.47 -36.73 13.09
N VAL A 441 -4.65 -36.76 12.46
CA VAL A 441 -4.81 -37.08 11.03
C VAL A 441 -3.95 -36.18 10.14
N TRP A 442 -3.84 -34.90 10.44
CA TRP A 442 -3.01 -33.96 9.68
C TRP A 442 -1.49 -34.25 9.79
N GLU A 443 -1.04 -34.88 10.88
CA GLU A 443 0.36 -35.30 11.03
C GLU A 443 0.63 -36.58 10.24
N THR A 444 -0.33 -37.53 10.20
CA THR A 444 -0.25 -38.67 9.27
C THR A 444 -0.19 -38.18 7.82
N ILE A 445 -0.98 -37.16 7.45
CA ILE A 445 -0.97 -36.57 6.11
C ILE A 445 0.38 -35.92 5.81
N LEU A 446 0.96 -35.19 6.77
CA LEU A 446 2.30 -34.60 6.63
C LEU A 446 3.37 -35.68 6.40
N GLU A 447 3.32 -36.79 7.15
CA GLU A 447 4.25 -37.90 6.97
C GLU A 447 4.23 -38.43 5.53
N VAL A 448 3.03 -38.69 5.01
CA VAL A 448 2.82 -39.15 3.62
C VAL A 448 3.27 -38.07 2.62
N ALA A 449 2.98 -36.80 2.88
CA ALA A 449 3.36 -35.70 2.01
C ALA A 449 4.88 -35.54 1.90
N GLN A 450 5.62 -35.63 3.00
CA GLN A 450 7.09 -35.57 3.00
C GLN A 450 7.69 -36.73 2.19
N VAL A 451 7.22 -37.96 2.42
CA VAL A 451 7.69 -39.11 1.62
C VAL A 451 7.35 -38.93 0.14
N ALA A 452 6.16 -38.43 -0.20
CA ALA A 452 5.77 -38.15 -1.58
C ALA A 452 6.57 -37.00 -2.22
N LEU A 453 7.03 -36.02 -1.43
CA LEU A 453 7.88 -34.92 -1.85
C LEU A 453 9.28 -35.44 -2.24
N HIS A 454 9.84 -36.31 -1.40
CA HIS A 454 11.21 -36.78 -1.55
C HIS A 454 11.33 -38.01 -2.46
N GLU A 455 10.32 -38.88 -2.49
CA GLU A 455 10.34 -40.10 -3.28
C GLU A 455 9.29 -40.05 -4.40
N THR A 456 9.80 -39.81 -5.62
CA THR A 456 9.00 -39.86 -6.85
C THR A 456 9.22 -41.17 -7.59
N PRO A 457 8.34 -41.55 -8.54
CA PRO A 457 8.58 -42.71 -9.39
C PRO A 457 9.86 -42.66 -10.23
N TYR A 458 10.53 -41.50 -10.29
CA TYR A 458 11.66 -41.24 -11.20
C TYR A 458 12.94 -40.82 -10.48
N ALA A 459 12.84 -40.25 -9.27
CA ALA A 459 13.96 -39.65 -8.55
C ALA A 459 13.69 -39.58 -7.04
N SER A 460 14.78 -39.67 -6.27
CA SER A 460 14.81 -39.34 -4.84
C SER A 460 15.44 -37.95 -4.67
N ILE A 461 14.71 -37.04 -4.04
CA ILE A 461 15.15 -35.67 -3.73
C ILE A 461 15.60 -35.67 -2.26
N PRO A 462 16.84 -35.31 -1.92
CA PRO A 462 17.26 -35.25 -0.54
C PRO A 462 16.46 -34.22 0.27
N GLU A 463 16.19 -34.54 1.54
CA GLU A 463 15.70 -33.62 2.55
C GLU A 463 16.47 -32.28 2.57
N GLY A 464 15.76 -31.16 2.57
CA GLY A 464 16.28 -29.79 2.44
C GLY A 464 16.58 -29.32 1.00
N GLN A 465 16.32 -30.12 -0.03
CA GLN A 465 16.53 -29.78 -1.44
C GLN A 465 15.24 -29.66 -2.29
N ALA A 466 14.07 -30.06 -1.81
CA ALA A 466 12.77 -29.93 -2.47
C ALA A 466 12.16 -28.52 -2.34
N ASN A 467 12.98 -27.49 -2.58
CA ASN A 467 12.52 -26.11 -2.67
C ASN A 467 11.81 -25.90 -4.02
N VAL A 468 10.59 -25.36 -4.00
CA VAL A 468 9.73 -25.27 -5.18
C VAL A 468 9.55 -23.82 -5.60
N ALA A 469 9.57 -23.57 -6.91
CA ALA A 469 9.24 -22.25 -7.44
C ALA A 469 8.48 -22.35 -8.78
N PHE A 470 7.29 -21.75 -8.82
CA PHE A 470 6.43 -21.74 -10.00
C PHE A 470 6.39 -20.33 -10.58
N THR A 471 6.72 -20.19 -11.86
CA THR A 471 6.42 -18.96 -12.61
C THR A 471 5.04 -19.14 -13.24
N LEU A 472 4.06 -18.43 -12.68
CA LEU A 472 2.66 -18.47 -13.06
C LEU A 472 2.37 -17.28 -13.97
N PHE A 473 1.49 -17.51 -14.95
CA PHE A 473 1.08 -16.51 -15.92
C PHE A 473 -0.43 -16.36 -15.90
N ASP A 474 -0.89 -15.15 -16.19
CA ASP A 474 -2.30 -14.81 -16.31
C ASP A 474 -3.13 -15.23 -15.08
N VAL A 475 -2.58 -15.12 -13.86
CA VAL A 475 -3.30 -15.51 -12.63
C VAL A 475 -4.34 -14.45 -12.31
N PRO A 476 -5.65 -14.77 -12.27
CA PRO A 476 -6.68 -13.80 -11.92
C PRO A 476 -6.49 -13.26 -10.50
N VAL A 477 -6.58 -11.94 -10.35
CA VAL A 477 -6.42 -11.30 -9.02
C VAL A 477 -7.70 -11.33 -8.18
N GLY A 478 -8.85 -11.65 -8.79
CA GLY A 478 -10.13 -11.83 -8.10
C GLY A 478 -10.97 -10.58 -7.90
N ILE A 479 -10.68 -9.50 -8.63
CA ILE A 479 -11.49 -8.28 -8.69
C ILE A 479 -11.63 -7.84 -10.15
N THR A 480 -12.77 -7.31 -10.54
CA THR A 480 -12.97 -6.74 -11.88
C THR A 480 -12.57 -5.26 -11.92
N GLY A 481 -12.27 -4.72 -13.11
CA GLY A 481 -12.00 -3.29 -13.30
C GLY A 481 -13.08 -2.38 -12.70
N PRO A 482 -14.39 -2.61 -12.97
CA PRO A 482 -15.47 -1.83 -12.36
C PRO A 482 -15.54 -1.93 -10.83
N GLU A 483 -15.26 -3.11 -10.26
CA GLU A 483 -15.20 -3.30 -8.81
C GLU A 483 -14.00 -2.56 -8.21
N ALA A 484 -12.83 -2.61 -8.87
CA ALA A 484 -11.64 -1.88 -8.45
C ALA A 484 -11.88 -0.36 -8.45
N ALA A 485 -12.49 0.19 -9.50
CA ALA A 485 -12.85 1.60 -9.58
C ALA A 485 -13.78 2.07 -8.44
N GLN A 486 -14.62 1.18 -7.90
CA GLN A 486 -15.44 1.47 -6.72
C GLN A 486 -14.66 1.28 -5.43
N ALA A 487 -13.83 0.24 -5.34
CA ALA A 487 -13.06 -0.13 -4.16
C ALA A 487 -12.01 0.93 -3.79
N VAL A 488 -11.46 1.67 -4.75
CA VAL A 488 -10.44 2.71 -4.48
C VAL A 488 -10.98 3.94 -3.74
N ARG A 489 -12.26 4.28 -3.94
CA ARG A 489 -12.86 5.51 -3.42
C ARG A 489 -12.68 5.72 -1.91
N PRO A 490 -13.02 4.75 -1.03
CA PRO A 490 -12.82 4.92 0.40
C PRO A 490 -11.35 5.12 0.78
N TYR A 491 -10.41 4.42 0.15
CA TYR A 491 -8.98 4.59 0.45
C TYR A 491 -8.47 5.97 0.03
N LEU A 492 -8.87 6.46 -1.14
CA LEU A 492 -8.52 7.83 -1.56
C LEU A 492 -9.16 8.87 -0.66
N GLN A 493 -10.41 8.66 -0.20
CA GLN A 493 -11.07 9.56 0.74
C GLN A 493 -10.35 9.64 2.09
N GLU A 494 -9.87 8.51 2.62
CA GLU A 494 -9.07 8.47 3.85
C GLU A 494 -7.73 9.21 3.71
N GLN A 495 -7.25 9.36 2.47
CA GLN A 495 -6.00 10.05 2.13
C GLN A 495 -6.23 11.46 1.52
N ALA A 496 -7.45 12.01 1.55
CA ALA A 496 -7.79 13.24 0.83
C ALA A 496 -6.91 14.44 1.22
N SER A 497 -6.69 14.66 2.52
CA SER A 497 -5.83 15.74 3.03
C SER A 497 -4.37 15.58 2.61
N VAL A 498 -3.88 14.33 2.59
CA VAL A 498 -2.53 14.01 2.13
C VAL A 498 -2.41 14.32 0.62
N LEU A 499 -3.43 13.94 -0.17
CA LEU A 499 -3.47 14.25 -1.59
C LEU A 499 -3.58 15.75 -1.87
N SER A 500 -4.29 16.53 -1.04
CA SER A 500 -4.32 18.00 -1.09
C SER A 500 -2.91 18.59 -1.01
N ASP A 501 -2.19 18.24 0.06
CA ASP A 501 -0.82 18.70 0.31
C ASP A 501 0.13 18.32 -0.84
N PHE A 502 -0.01 17.11 -1.39
CA PHE A 502 0.87 16.63 -2.46
C PHE A 502 0.71 17.44 -3.74
N LEU A 503 -0.52 17.80 -4.08
CA LEU A 503 -0.87 18.42 -5.34
C LEU A 503 -0.63 19.93 -5.34
N LEU A 504 -0.87 20.58 -4.20
CA LEU A 504 -0.71 22.03 -4.08
C LEU A 504 0.72 22.42 -3.63
N GLY A 505 1.34 21.60 -2.79
CA GLY A 505 2.61 21.91 -2.13
C GLY A 505 2.51 23.11 -1.18
N ASP A 506 3.67 23.68 -0.83
CA ASP A 506 3.75 24.86 0.04
C ASP A 506 3.24 26.12 -0.68
N TYR A 507 1.93 26.37 -0.55
CA TYR A 507 1.28 27.56 -1.10
C TYR A 507 1.80 28.86 -0.46
N LYS A 508 2.33 28.80 0.77
CA LYS A 508 2.81 29.97 1.52
C LYS A 508 4.13 30.49 0.98
N LYS A 509 4.88 29.69 0.23
CA LYS A 509 6.13 30.10 -0.42
C LYS A 509 6.00 31.35 -1.29
N ASN A 510 4.80 31.61 -1.84
CA ASN A 510 4.51 32.77 -2.67
C ASN A 510 3.78 33.89 -1.92
N ASN A 511 3.60 33.79 -0.60
CA ASN A 511 3.03 34.85 0.21
C ASN A 511 4.04 35.99 0.38
N ASP A 512 3.58 37.23 0.23
CA ASP A 512 4.34 38.41 0.66
C ASP A 512 4.38 38.46 2.21
N PRO A 513 5.44 39.01 2.82
CA PRO A 513 5.62 39.08 4.28
C PRO A 513 4.77 40.18 4.91
N VAL A 514 3.46 40.17 4.66
CA VAL A 514 2.52 41.17 5.18
C VAL A 514 2.37 41.05 6.70
N ASP A 515 2.27 42.17 7.41
CA ASP A 515 1.97 42.23 8.84
C ASP A 515 0.49 41.94 9.11
N PHE A 516 -0.38 42.36 8.21
CA PHE A 516 -1.82 42.11 8.28
C PHE A 516 -2.49 42.09 6.92
N TYR A 517 -3.64 41.44 6.85
CA TYR A 517 -4.45 41.34 5.64
C TYR A 517 -5.94 41.56 5.93
N TYR A 518 -6.72 41.83 4.88
CA TYR A 518 -8.14 42.14 4.98
C TYR A 518 -8.99 41.04 4.36
N ARG A 519 -9.90 40.44 5.13
CA ARG A 519 -10.84 39.40 4.65
C ARG A 519 -12.13 39.36 5.47
N ARG A 520 -13.16 38.71 4.92
CA ARG A 520 -14.37 38.33 5.67
C ARG A 520 -14.13 37.06 6.50
N ALA A 521 -14.60 37.08 7.74
CA ALA A 521 -14.68 35.88 8.58
C ALA A 521 -15.92 35.03 8.20
N GLU A 522 -16.10 33.87 8.83
CA GLU A 522 -17.16 32.90 8.54
C GLU A 522 -18.58 33.50 8.71
N GLY A 523 -18.73 34.51 9.57
CA GLY A 523 -19.96 35.27 9.74
C GLY A 523 -20.25 36.35 8.67
N GLY A 524 -19.40 36.48 7.63
CA GLY A 524 -19.52 37.48 6.56
C GLY A 524 -19.08 38.89 6.93
N VAL A 525 -18.67 39.12 8.17
CA VAL A 525 -18.16 40.41 8.65
C VAL A 525 -16.68 40.55 8.27
N PRO A 526 -16.25 41.70 7.72
CA PRO A 526 -14.85 41.92 7.38
C PRO A 526 -14.02 42.32 8.60
N TYR A 527 -12.81 41.78 8.67
CA TYR A 527 -11.84 42.07 9.71
C TYR A 527 -10.46 42.29 9.10
N LEU A 528 -9.65 43.08 9.79
CA LEU A 528 -8.20 43.01 9.65
C LEU A 528 -7.70 41.82 10.47
N PHE A 529 -6.95 40.95 9.82
CA PHE A 529 -6.28 39.81 10.44
C PHE A 529 -4.80 40.14 10.53
N PHE A 530 -4.27 40.16 11.75
CA PHE A 530 -2.83 40.23 11.95
C PHE A 530 -2.21 38.87 11.65
N VAL A 531 -1.12 38.85 10.90
CA VAL A 531 -0.44 37.63 10.46
C VAL A 531 -0.05 36.76 11.65
N ASN A 532 -0.24 35.44 11.54
CA ASN A 532 0.18 34.47 12.55
C ASN A 532 1.39 33.66 12.05
N GLU A 533 2.06 32.95 12.96
CA GLU A 533 3.13 31.99 12.62
C GLU A 533 2.71 31.00 11.53
N LYS A 534 1.45 30.55 11.54
CA LYS A 534 0.92 29.62 10.54
C LYS A 534 0.81 30.18 9.12
N ASP A 535 0.76 31.50 8.95
CA ASP A 535 0.64 32.15 7.65
C ASP A 535 1.99 32.31 6.94
N LEU A 536 3.09 32.21 7.71
CA LEU A 536 4.44 32.37 7.21
C LEU A 536 4.92 31.11 6.46
N PRO A 537 5.82 31.25 5.48
CA PRO A 537 6.56 30.14 4.92
C PRO A 537 7.16 29.23 5.99
N ASP A 538 7.13 27.93 5.75
CA ASP A 538 7.57 26.95 6.74
C ASP A 538 9.04 27.16 7.15
N GLY A 539 9.27 27.19 8.46
CA GLY A 539 10.60 27.43 9.06
C GLY A 539 10.99 28.90 9.21
N GLN A 540 10.16 29.85 8.77
CA GLN A 540 10.38 31.27 9.03
C GLN A 540 10.04 31.61 10.49
N PRO A 541 10.95 32.25 11.25
CA PRO A 541 10.67 32.60 12.65
C PRO A 541 9.63 33.72 12.74
N TYR A 542 8.67 33.57 13.65
CA TYR A 542 7.70 34.62 13.96
C TYR A 542 8.34 35.71 14.83
N ALA A 543 8.67 36.86 14.23
CA ALA A 543 9.48 37.91 14.87
C ALA A 543 8.66 39.01 15.61
N TYR A 544 7.33 38.95 15.56
CA TYR A 544 6.46 39.97 16.14
C TYR A 544 6.46 39.94 17.68
N GLY A 545 6.95 41.02 18.29
CA GLY A 545 6.98 41.16 19.76
C GLY A 545 5.62 41.47 20.39
N ASN A 546 4.75 42.19 19.66
CA ASN A 546 3.42 42.61 20.11
C ASN A 546 2.39 42.43 18.97
N PRO A 547 1.98 41.20 18.64
CA PRO A 547 1.05 40.96 17.55
C PRO A 547 -0.33 41.56 17.85
N GLY A 548 -0.95 42.13 16.81
CA GLY A 548 -2.29 42.72 16.85
C GLY A 548 -2.31 44.24 16.74
N PHE A 549 -3.49 44.81 17.03
CA PHE A 549 -3.78 46.24 16.89
C PHE A 549 -4.10 46.88 18.25
N PHE A 550 -3.60 48.09 18.49
CA PHE A 550 -3.64 48.79 19.78
C PHE A 550 -4.22 50.20 19.65
N ASP A 551 -4.87 50.70 20.71
CA ASP A 551 -5.42 52.06 20.76
C ASP A 551 -4.36 53.13 21.13
N ASP A 552 -3.15 52.72 21.56
CA ASP A 552 -2.08 53.62 22.00
C ASP A 552 -0.70 53.31 21.36
N PRO A 553 0.15 54.34 21.13
CA PRO A 553 1.46 54.19 20.49
C PRO A 553 2.53 53.52 21.39
N ALA A 554 2.20 53.18 22.65
CA ALA A 554 3.05 52.38 23.53
C ALA A 554 2.67 50.88 23.51
N LEU A 555 1.65 50.51 22.71
CA LEU A 555 1.20 49.13 22.51
C LEU A 555 0.75 48.45 23.82
N THR A 556 0.02 49.20 24.67
CA THR A 556 -0.41 48.72 26.00
C THR A 556 -1.90 48.41 26.09
N GLN A 557 -2.72 49.00 25.22
CA GLN A 557 -4.17 48.86 25.15
C GLN A 557 -4.54 48.14 23.85
N LYS A 558 -4.49 46.81 23.89
CA LYS A 558 -4.85 45.97 22.74
C LYS A 558 -6.34 46.10 22.43
N ARG A 559 -6.63 46.34 21.15
CA ARG A 559 -7.98 46.47 20.59
C ARG A 559 -8.40 45.24 19.80
N SER A 560 -7.46 44.58 19.13
CA SER A 560 -7.71 43.32 18.45
C SER A 560 -7.98 42.19 19.45
N SER A 561 -8.61 41.10 18.97
CA SER A 561 -8.84 39.91 19.78
C SER A 561 -8.68 38.65 18.93
N THR A 562 -8.11 37.60 19.51
CA THR A 562 -8.14 36.25 18.91
C THR A 562 -9.49 35.56 19.10
N GLN A 563 -10.28 36.01 20.08
CA GLN A 563 -11.59 35.46 20.42
C GLN A 563 -12.68 36.45 20.00
N VAL A 564 -13.36 36.16 18.89
CA VAL A 564 -14.47 36.94 18.36
C VAL A 564 -15.70 36.05 18.27
N ALA A 565 -16.83 36.51 18.81
CA ALA A 565 -18.06 35.70 18.83
C ALA A 565 -18.55 35.41 17.40
N GLY A 566 -18.75 34.13 17.09
CA GLY A 566 -19.23 33.69 15.77
C GLY A 566 -18.15 33.58 14.69
N VAL A 567 -16.87 33.72 15.06
CA VAL A 567 -15.71 33.49 14.18
C VAL A 567 -14.99 32.23 14.68
N GLY A 568 -14.73 31.29 13.77
CA GLY A 568 -14.13 29.98 14.09
C GLY A 568 -12.62 30.09 14.34
N ASP A 569 -11.97 30.97 13.59
CA ASP A 569 -10.56 31.32 13.77
C ASP A 569 -10.29 31.84 15.19
N THR A 570 -9.42 31.13 15.94
CA THR A 570 -8.99 31.50 17.30
C THR A 570 -7.49 31.82 17.40
N THR A 571 -6.78 31.87 16.28
CA THR A 571 -5.32 32.02 16.23
C THR A 571 -4.90 33.45 15.85
N HIS A 572 -5.59 34.08 14.92
CA HIS A 572 -5.23 35.42 14.43
C HIS A 572 -5.79 36.52 15.32
N GLU A 573 -5.03 37.61 15.50
CA GLU A 573 -5.56 38.83 16.11
C GLU A 573 -6.48 39.54 15.11
N LYS A 574 -7.75 39.72 15.47
CA LYS A 574 -8.79 40.23 14.58
C LYS A 574 -9.29 41.59 15.03
N LEU A 575 -9.44 42.53 14.10
CA LEU A 575 -10.02 43.85 14.34
C LEU A 575 -11.14 44.13 13.34
N ALA A 576 -12.37 44.31 13.85
CA ALA A 576 -13.48 44.80 13.05
C ALA A 576 -13.31 46.31 12.83
N LEU A 577 -13.46 46.74 11.57
CA LEU A 577 -13.55 48.15 11.24
C LEU A 577 -14.99 48.64 11.45
N VAL A 578 -15.13 49.89 11.88
CA VAL A 578 -16.43 50.57 11.99
C VAL A 578 -16.51 51.65 10.91
N ASP A 579 -17.71 51.93 10.42
CA ASP A 579 -17.96 52.96 9.41
C ASP A 579 -17.22 54.27 9.73
N GLY A 580 -16.51 54.81 8.73
CA GLY A 580 -15.68 56.00 8.89
C GLY A 580 -14.22 55.68 9.19
N VAL A 581 -13.61 56.41 10.13
CA VAL A 581 -12.16 56.37 10.36
C VAL A 581 -11.83 55.59 11.63
N THR A 582 -11.03 54.55 11.50
CA THR A 582 -10.44 53.80 12.62
C THR A 582 -8.94 54.04 12.66
N THR A 583 -8.40 54.52 13.78
CA THR A 583 -6.95 54.67 13.97
C THR A 583 -6.47 53.70 15.04
N VAL A 584 -5.42 52.96 14.73
CA VAL A 584 -4.76 51.99 15.63
C VAL A 584 -3.25 52.03 15.43
N TYR A 585 -2.54 51.38 16.35
CA TYR A 585 -1.09 51.23 16.33
C TYR A 585 -0.74 49.75 16.32
N PHE A 586 0.34 49.38 15.64
CA PHE A 586 0.85 48.00 15.63
C PHE A 586 2.37 48.01 15.55
N GLN A 587 2.98 46.84 15.72
CA GLN A 587 4.41 46.61 15.58
C GLN A 587 4.67 45.64 14.44
N ASP A 588 5.60 45.96 13.55
CA ASP A 588 6.03 45.06 12.47
C ASP A 588 7.01 43.97 12.97
N ASP A 589 7.44 43.11 12.06
CA ASP A 589 8.41 42.04 12.33
C ASP A 589 9.83 42.57 12.65
N GLY A 590 10.14 43.80 12.24
CA GLY A 590 11.35 44.55 12.61
C GLY A 590 11.32 45.20 13.99
N GLY A 591 10.18 45.19 14.67
CA GLY A 591 9.97 45.78 15.99
C GLY A 591 9.67 47.29 15.98
N ILE A 592 9.40 47.88 14.82
CA ILE A 592 9.06 49.29 14.65
C ILE A 592 7.56 49.47 14.88
N THR A 593 7.19 50.56 15.57
CA THR A 593 5.79 50.91 15.79
C THR A 593 5.26 51.78 14.65
N TRP A 594 4.06 51.47 14.18
CA TRP A 594 3.37 52.18 13.11
C TRP A 594 2.01 52.69 13.60
N ARG A 595 1.58 53.83 13.05
CA ARG A 595 0.20 54.31 13.14
C ARG A 595 -0.51 53.93 11.85
N ALA A 596 -1.58 53.15 11.95
CA ALA A 596 -2.47 52.82 10.84
C ALA A 596 -3.81 53.54 11.01
N ARG A 597 -4.22 54.28 9.97
CA ARG A 597 -5.52 54.93 9.88
C ARG A 597 -6.29 54.33 8.72
N PHE A 598 -7.39 53.66 9.03
CA PHE A 598 -8.28 52.98 8.10
C PHE A 598 -9.48 53.86 7.81
N GLU A 599 -9.79 54.07 6.54
CA GLU A 599 -11.06 54.68 6.10
C GLU A 599 -11.94 53.58 5.48
N LEU A 600 -13.02 53.24 6.18
CA LEU A 600 -14.05 52.32 5.71
C LEU A 600 -15.18 53.14 5.04
N PRO A 601 -15.34 53.04 3.71
CA PRO A 601 -16.49 53.62 3.02
C PRO A 601 -17.78 52.85 3.34
N THR A 602 -18.91 53.26 2.74
CA THR A 602 -20.21 52.65 3.05
C THR A 602 -20.37 51.27 2.39
N ASP A 603 -19.60 50.99 1.34
CA ASP A 603 -19.28 49.65 0.85
C ASP A 603 -18.02 49.14 1.57
N ASP A 604 -18.06 47.94 2.13
CA ASP A 604 -16.95 47.39 2.90
C ASP A 604 -15.93 46.61 2.04
N ASP A 605 -16.18 46.56 0.73
CA ASP A 605 -15.38 45.84 -0.28
C ASP A 605 -13.99 46.42 -0.49
N THR A 606 -13.77 47.70 -0.16
CA THR A 606 -12.47 48.36 -0.34
C THR A 606 -12.22 49.34 0.78
N ILE A 607 -11.04 49.28 1.40
CA ILE A 607 -10.61 50.19 2.46
C ILE A 607 -9.35 50.94 2.06
N ALA A 608 -9.27 52.21 2.45
CA ALA A 608 -8.02 52.97 2.37
C ALA A 608 -7.24 52.82 3.67
N VAL A 609 -5.94 52.53 3.56
CA VAL A 609 -5.03 52.36 4.69
C VAL A 609 -3.96 53.43 4.61
N HIS A 610 -3.82 54.23 5.67
CA HIS A 610 -2.76 55.23 5.79
C HIS A 610 -1.78 54.82 6.89
N LEU A 611 -0.50 54.64 6.55
CA LEU A 611 0.55 54.22 7.46
C LEU A 611 1.53 55.34 7.73
N ALA A 612 1.86 55.58 9.00
CA ALA A 612 2.94 56.47 9.40
C ALA A 612 3.89 55.75 10.37
N ARG A 613 5.19 55.84 10.09
CA ARG A 613 6.25 55.24 10.92
C ARG A 613 6.53 56.10 12.15
N LYS A 614 6.75 55.48 13.31
CA LYS A 614 7.21 56.19 14.52
C LYS A 614 8.68 56.60 14.35
N GLU A 615 8.98 57.88 14.60
CA GLU A 615 10.33 58.47 14.45
C GLU A 615 11.25 58.20 15.65
#